data_AF-A0AA42YH43-F1
#
_entry.id   AF-A0AA42YH43-F1
#
_cell.length_a   1.000
_cell.length_b   1.000
_cell.length_c   1.000
_cell.angle_alpha   90.00
_cell.angle_beta   90.00
_cell.angle_gamma   90.00
#
_symmetry.space_group_name_H-M   'P 1'
#
loop_
_entity.id
_entity.type
_entity.pdbx_description
1 polymer ?
#
loop_
_entity_poly.entity_id
_entity_poly.type
_entity_poly.pdbx_seq_one_letter_code
_entity_poly.pdbx_strand_id
1 'polypeptide(L)' 'MSHFGLMATYAFLVALFFAILWKRNRREQAKLFLQLFLGMMGGALVLAWLMYMLPSAPPAPIP' A
#
# COMPACT_ATOMS: atom_id res chain seq x y z
N MET A 1 10.77 4.79 15.57
CA MET A 1 9.41 4.92 15.02
C MET A 1 9.19 3.78 14.04
N SER A 2 8.14 2.98 14.23
CA SER A 2 7.95 1.69 13.56
C SER A 2 7.70 1.87 12.06
N HIS A 3 8.57 1.30 11.21
CA HIS A 3 8.56 1.41 9.74
C HIS A 3 7.18 1.19 9.10
N PHE A 4 6.39 0.31 9.70
CA PHE A 4 5.02 -0.01 9.29
C PHE A 4 4.06 1.18 9.40
N GLY A 5 4.21 2.00 10.44
CA GLY A 5 3.39 3.21 10.64
C GLY A 5 3.60 4.26 9.55
N LEU A 6 4.83 4.38 9.04
CA LEU A 6 5.14 5.29 7.93
C LEU A 6 4.51 4.83 6.62
N MET A 7 4.55 3.52 6.31
CA MET A 7 3.88 2.99 5.11
C MET A 7 2.36 3.15 5.17
N ALA A 8 1.75 2.87 6.33
CA ALA A 8 0.31 3.04 6.50
C ALA A 8 -0.11 4.51 6.36
N THR A 9 0.63 5.42 6.97
CA THR A 9 0.36 6.88 6.89
C THR A 9 0.55 7.39 5.47
N TYR A 10 1.59 6.92 4.77
CA TYR A 10 1.86 7.28 3.38
C TYR A 10 0.73 6.82 2.44
N ALA A 11 0.32 5.54 2.53
CA ALA A 11 -0.78 5.01 1.73
C ALA A 11 -2.09 5.75 2.00
N PHE A 12 -2.35 6.12 3.26
CA PHE A 12 -3.52 6.90 3.65
C PHE A 12 -3.52 8.32 3.05
N LEU A 13 -2.39 9.03 3.16
CA LEU A 13 -2.23 10.38 2.61
C LEU A 13 -2.33 10.39 1.07
N VAL A 14 -1.70 9.45 0.39
CA VAL A 14 -1.76 9.33 -1.07
C VAL A 14 -3.18 9.03 -1.55
N ALA A 15 -3.87 8.08 -0.91
CA ALA A 15 -5.25 7.78 -1.26
C ALA A 15 -6.17 8.98 -1.02
N LEU A 16 -5.98 9.71 0.09
CA LEU A 16 -6.77 10.89 0.43
C LEU A 16 -6.52 12.04 -0.55
N PHE A 17 -5.26 12.28 -0.94
CA PHE A 17 -4.89 13.31 -1.90
C PHE A 17 -5.52 13.05 -3.27
N PHE A 18 -5.41 11.83 -3.80
CA PHE A 18 -6.03 11.45 -5.07
C PHE A 18 -7.56 11.49 -5.03
N ALA A 19 -8.17 11.08 -3.91
CA ALA A 19 -9.61 11.18 -3.73
C ALA A 19 -10.08 12.64 -3.75
N ILE A 20 -9.38 13.54 -3.05
CA ILE A 20 -9.70 14.97 -3.02
C ILE A 20 -9.47 15.66 -4.37
N LEU A 21 -8.38 15.32 -5.06
CA LEU A 21 -8.01 15.98 -6.30
C LEU A 21 -8.89 15.56 -7.49
N TRP A 22 -9.29 14.29 -7.58
CA TRP A 22 -9.88 13.76 -8.81
C TRP A 22 -11.40 13.91 -8.90
N LYS A 23 -12.14 13.91 -7.78
CA LYS A 23 -13.62 13.93 -7.82
C LYS A 23 -14.25 14.88 -6.82
N ARG A 24 -15.13 15.75 -7.34
CA ARG A 24 -15.93 16.73 -6.58
C ARG A 24 -17.19 16.13 -5.95
N ASN A 25 -17.61 14.95 -6.39
CA ASN A 25 -18.82 14.26 -5.93
C ASN A 25 -18.48 13.24 -4.84
N ARG A 26 -18.93 13.48 -3.59
CA ARG A 26 -18.50 12.73 -2.39
C ARG A 26 -18.64 11.20 -2.50
N ARG A 27 -19.71 10.70 -3.15
CA ARG A 27 -19.91 9.26 -3.36
C ARG A 27 -18.85 8.62 -4.25
N GLU A 28 -18.50 9.31 -5.32
CA GLU A 28 -17.50 8.81 -6.26
C GLU A 28 -16.08 8.98 -5.72
N GLN A 29 -15.88 10.01 -4.90
CA GLN A 29 -14.67 10.25 -4.12
C GLN A 29 -14.37 9.09 -3.18
N ALA A 30 -15.37 8.65 -2.41
CA ALA A 30 -15.27 7.50 -1.53
C ALA A 30 -14.99 6.20 -2.29
N LYS A 31 -15.61 6.01 -3.47
CA LYS A 31 -15.32 4.88 -4.36
C LYS A 31 -13.87 4.87 -4.83
N LEU A 32 -13.36 6.01 -5.31
CA LEU A 32 -11.96 6.13 -5.76
C LEU A 32 -10.98 5.93 -4.61
N PHE A 33 -11.23 6.55 -3.46
CA PHE A 33 -10.44 6.36 -2.25
C PHE A 33 -10.36 4.87 -1.88
N LEU A 34 -11.52 4.22 -1.80
CA LEU A 34 -11.61 2.81 -1.42
C LEU A 34 -10.90 1.91 -2.45
N GLN A 35 -11.04 2.21 -3.75
CA GLN A 35 -10.41 1.46 -4.83
C GLN A 35 -8.87 1.62 -4.82
N LEU A 36 -8.35 2.83 -4.63
CA LEU A 36 -6.91 3.05 -4.46
C LEU A 36 -6.38 2.42 -3.18
N PHE A 37 -7.09 2.58 -2.06
CA PHE A 37 -6.68 2.05 -0.77
C PHE A 37 -6.65 0.52 -0.79
N LEU A 38 -7.70 -0.14 -1.31
CA LEU A 38 -7.70 -1.59 -1.48
C LEU A 38 -6.68 -2.05 -2.52
N GLY A 39 -6.45 -1.29 -3.59
CA GLY A 39 -5.42 -1.62 -4.59
C GLY A 39 -4.02 -1.60 -4.00
N MET A 40 -3.69 -0.56 -3.21
CA MET A 40 -2.39 -0.44 -2.55
C MET A 40 -2.24 -1.44 -1.40
N MET A 41 -3.25 -1.60 -0.53
CA MET A 41 -3.20 -2.57 0.56
C MET A 41 -3.17 -4.01 0.04
N GLY A 42 -4.04 -4.33 -0.93
CA GLY A 42 -4.08 -5.64 -1.58
C GLY A 42 -2.78 -5.94 -2.31
N GLY A 43 -2.26 -4.97 -3.06
CA GLY A 43 -0.96 -5.08 -3.72
C GLY A 43 0.17 -5.33 -2.71
N ALA A 44 0.21 -4.58 -1.61
CA ALA A 44 1.20 -4.78 -0.54
C ALA A 44 1.06 -6.14 0.15
N LEU A 45 -0.16 -6.62 0.41
CA LEU A 45 -0.41 -7.95 0.97
C LEU A 45 0.02 -9.07 0.01
N VAL A 46 -0.33 -8.94 -1.27
CA VAL A 46 0.06 -9.91 -2.31
C VAL A 46 1.58 -9.94 -2.45
N LEU A 47 2.23 -8.78 -2.44
CA LEU A 47 3.69 -8.69 -2.46
C LEU A 47 4.31 -9.29 -1.19
N ALA A 48 3.78 -9.00 -0.01
CA ALA A 48 4.25 -9.59 1.24
C ALA A 48 4.07 -11.11 1.26
N TRP A 49 2.98 -11.61 0.70
CA TRP A 49 2.71 -13.05 0.58
C TRP A 49 3.64 -13.71 -0.45
N LEU A 50 3.90 -13.04 -1.58
CA LEU A 50 4.93 -13.44 -2.53
C LEU A 50 6.31 -13.50 -1.87
N MET A 51 6.68 -12.49 -1.09
CA MET A 51 7.94 -12.49 -0.34
C MET A 51 8.02 -13.61 0.70
N TYR A 52 6.88 -14.06 1.24
CA TYR A 52 6.83 -15.23 2.12
C TYR A 52 6.99 -16.56 1.35
N MET A 53 6.47 -16.65 0.13
CA MET A 53 6.64 -17.83 -0.74
C MET A 53 7.99 -17.88 -1.46
N LEU A 54 8.65 -16.74 -1.66
CA LEU A 54 10.02 -16.69 -2.16
C LEU A 54 10.94 -17.06 -1.00
N PRO A 55 11.54 -18.27 -0.99
CA PRO A 55 12.49 -18.64 0.06
C PRO A 55 13.58 -17.58 0.10
N SER A 56 13.82 -17.06 1.31
CA SER A 56 14.96 -16.21 1.63
C SER A 56 16.17 -16.69 0.85
N ALA A 57 16.70 -15.82 -0.01
CA ALA A 57 17.94 -16.08 -0.72
C ALA A 57 18.94 -16.72 0.26
N PRO A 58 19.60 -17.84 -0.11
CA PRO A 58 20.58 -18.48 0.76
C PRO A 58 21.55 -17.42 1.29
N PRO A 59 21.93 -17.49 2.59
CA PRO A 59 22.73 -16.46 3.23
C PRO A 59 23.92 -16.13 2.34
N ALA A 60 24.01 -14.87 1.91
CA ALA A 60 25.16 -14.41 1.15
C ALA A 60 26.42 -14.79 1.96
N PRO A 61 27.41 -15.46 1.36
CA PRO A 61 28.68 -15.71 2.04
C PRO A 61 29.24 -14.37 2.50
N ILE A 62 29.24 -14.16 3.81
CA ILE A 62 29.92 -13.04 4.45
C ILE A 62 31.41 -13.20 4.18
N PRO A 63 32.09 -12.22 3.54
CA PRO A 63 33.55 -12.20 3.47
C PRO A 63 34.15 -11.80 4.82
#